data_AF-A0AAD7W7Q7-F1
#
_entry.id   AF-A0AAD7W7Q7-F1
#
_cell.length_a   1.000
_cell.length_b   1.000
_cell.length_c   1.000
_cell.angle_alpha   90.00
_cell.angle_beta   90.00
_cell.angle_gamma   90.00
#
_symmetry.space_group_name_H-M   'P 1'
#
loop_
_entity.id
_entity.type
_entity.pdbx_description
1 polymer ?
#
loop_
_entity_poly.entity_id
_entity_poly.type
_entity_poly.pdbx_seq_one_letter_code
_entity_poly.pdbx_strand_id
1 'polypeptide(L)'
;MERLWHELELKKKKLEKLKEEVNEMENDLTRRRLQRSNSVSTIPSIEEMQQLRCKNRILQIDIDCLTKEIDLLRTRGPHFNPSAIHNFYDNIGFLGPVPPKPKGTINVAAEVAAAEEDEGTQWSCTACTFLNHPALNRCEQCEFPRHF
;
A
#
# COMPACT_ATOMS: atom_id res chain seq x y z
N MET A 1 21.63 -36.18 75.34
CA MET A 1 22.25 -35.08 74.58
C MET A 1 22.23 -35.33 73.07
N GLU A 2 22.67 -36.48 72.57
CA GLU A 2 22.69 -36.77 71.12
C GLU A 2 21.34 -36.68 70.41
N ARG A 3 20.26 -37.16 71.03
CA ARG A 3 18.89 -37.07 70.46
C ARG A 3 18.48 -35.62 70.19
N LEU A 4 18.70 -34.73 71.15
CA LEU A 4 18.38 -33.30 71.01
C LEU A 4 19.25 -32.63 69.95
N TRP A 5 20.51 -33.02 69.86
CA TRP A 5 21.42 -32.51 68.83
C TRP A 5 20.96 -32.94 67.43
N HIS A 6 20.55 -34.20 67.26
CA HIS A 6 20.02 -34.71 66.00
C HIS A 6 18.71 -34.03 65.60
N GLU A 7 17.82 -33.80 66.57
CA GLU A 7 16.56 -33.10 66.35
C GLU A 7 16.78 -31.63 65.97
N LEU A 8 17.73 -30.96 66.61
CA LEU A 8 18.15 -29.61 66.25
C LEU A 8 18.69 -29.54 64.83
N GLU A 9 19.53 -30.50 64.43
CA GLU A 9 20.09 -30.58 63.08
C GLU A 9 19.01 -30.80 62.01
N LEU A 10 18.04 -31.67 62.29
CA LEU A 10 16.87 -31.86 61.42
C LEU A 10 16.03 -30.59 61.28
N LYS A 11 15.82 -29.86 62.39
CA LYS A 11 15.08 -28.60 62.38
C LYS A 11 15.82 -27.50 61.60
N LYS A 12 17.14 -27.41 61.73
CA LYS A 12 17.98 -26.50 60.94
C LYS A 12 17.89 -26.79 59.45
N LYS A 13 18.02 -28.05 59.04
CA LYS A 13 17.87 -28.44 57.62
C LYS A 13 16.49 -28.09 57.05
N LYS A 14 15.43 -28.33 57.83
CA LYS A 14 14.06 -27.93 57.43
C LYS A 14 13.93 -26.41 57.29
N LEU A 15 14.55 -25.65 58.19
CA LEU A 15 14.52 -24.19 58.13
C LEU A 15 15.24 -23.66 56.89
N GLU A 16 16.42 -24.18 56.56
CA GLU A 16 17.14 -23.76 55.35
C GLU A 16 16.35 -24.08 54.08
N LYS A 17 15.73 -25.26 54.00
CA LYS A 17 14.86 -25.61 52.87
C LYS A 17 13.67 -24.63 52.72
N LEU A 18 13.01 -24.29 53.82
CA LEU A 18 11.90 -23.32 53.79
C LEU A 18 12.36 -21.91 53.39
N LYS A 19 13.56 -21.48 53.80
CA LYS A 19 14.14 -20.21 53.37
C LYS A 19 14.40 -20.19 51.87
N GLU A 20 14.96 -21.27 51.33
CA GLU A 20 15.19 -21.43 49.89
C GLU A 20 13.87 -21.36 49.13
N GLU A 21 12.85 -22.11 49.57
CA GLU A 21 11.51 -22.12 48.95
C GLU A 21 10.86 -20.71 48.97
N VAL A 22 10.94 -20.00 50.09
CA VAL A 22 10.42 -18.62 50.19
C VAL A 22 11.18 -17.68 49.26
N ASN A 23 12.51 -17.77 49.23
CA ASN A 23 13.35 -16.95 48.36
C ASN A 23 13.05 -17.21 46.87
N GLU A 24 12.84 -18.46 46.46
CA GLU A 24 12.40 -18.80 45.10
C GLU A 24 11.04 -18.20 44.77
N MET A 25 10.08 -18.28 45.70
CA MET A 25 8.73 -17.75 45.54
C MET A 25 8.72 -16.23 45.43
N GLU A 26 9.53 -15.53 46.23
CA GLU A 26 9.71 -14.07 46.17
C GLU A 26 10.35 -13.65 44.85
N ASN A 27 11.35 -14.39 44.37
CA ASN A 27 11.99 -14.14 43.08
C ASN A 27 11.02 -14.37 41.91
N ASP A 28 10.20 -15.42 41.95
CA ASP A 28 9.16 -15.67 40.94
C ASP A 28 8.09 -14.58 40.94
N LEU A 29 7.61 -14.14 42.10
CA LEU A 29 6.67 -13.02 42.21
C LEU A 29 7.26 -11.72 41.65
N THR A 30 8.53 -11.44 41.96
CA THR A 30 9.24 -10.25 41.46
C THR A 30 9.40 -10.31 39.94
N ARG A 31 9.78 -11.48 39.39
CA ARG A 31 9.86 -11.72 37.95
C ARG A 31 8.50 -11.56 37.27
N ARG A 32 7.44 -12.13 37.83
CA ARG A 32 6.06 -11.99 37.30
C ARG A 32 5.57 -10.55 37.38
N ARG A 33 5.90 -9.81 38.43
CA ARG A 33 5.61 -8.37 38.52
C ARG A 33 6.32 -7.61 37.41
N LEU A 34 7.63 -7.81 37.23
CA LEU A 34 8.39 -7.17 36.16
C LEU A 34 7.87 -7.55 34.77
N GLN A 35 7.54 -8.83 34.53
CA GLN A 35 6.90 -9.26 33.29
C GLN A 35 5.52 -8.64 33.10
N ARG A 36 4.73 -8.47 34.16
CA ARG A 36 3.44 -7.75 34.08
C ARG A 36 3.64 -6.26 33.82
N SER A 37 4.61 -5.62 34.46
CA SER A 37 5.04 -4.25 34.16
C SER A 37 5.49 -4.12 32.70
N ASN A 38 6.18 -5.13 32.18
CA ASN A 38 6.57 -5.19 30.78
C ASN A 38 5.38 -5.53 29.87
N SER A 39 4.34 -6.24 30.33
CA SER A 39 3.09 -6.41 29.57
C SER A 39 2.23 -5.13 29.54
N VAL A 40 2.48 -4.14 30.42
CA VAL A 40 1.98 -2.77 30.18
C VAL A 40 2.60 -2.19 28.91
N SER A 41 3.77 -2.68 28.46
CA SER A 41 4.34 -2.33 27.15
C SER A 41 3.64 -2.99 25.96
N THR A 42 2.68 -3.91 26.15
CA THR A 42 1.88 -4.47 25.05
C THR A 42 0.59 -3.72 24.81
N ILE A 43 0.25 -2.74 25.65
CA ILE A 43 -0.84 -1.81 25.36
C ILE A 43 -0.26 -0.79 24.40
N PRO A 44 -0.71 -0.75 23.12
CA PRO A 44 -0.22 0.24 22.16
C PRO A 44 -0.44 1.63 22.74
N SER A 45 0.54 2.51 22.53
CA SER A 45 0.43 3.90 22.96
C SER A 45 -0.88 4.51 22.43
N ILE A 46 -1.43 5.48 23.15
CA ILE A 46 -2.61 6.23 22.69
C ILE A 46 -2.37 6.81 21.29
N GLU A 47 -1.14 7.24 21.00
CA GLU A 47 -0.73 7.75 19.69
C GLU A 47 -0.72 6.63 18.63
N GLU A 48 -0.18 5.45 18.96
CA GLU A 48 -0.19 4.29 18.05
C GLU A 48 -1.62 3.84 17.75
N MET A 49 -2.49 3.80 18.75
CA MET A 49 -3.91 3.50 18.54
C MET A 49 -4.60 4.54 17.65
N GLN A 50 -4.30 5.83 17.83
CA GLN A 50 -4.83 6.89 16.96
C GLN A 50 -4.33 6.73 15.52
N GLN A 51 -3.04 6.48 15.33
CA GLN A 51 -2.47 6.22 14.00
C GLN A 51 -3.09 5.00 13.33
N LEU A 52 -3.28 3.90 14.06
CA LEU A 52 -3.95 2.70 13.55
C LEU A 52 -5.41 2.98 13.16
N ARG A 53 -6.14 3.79 13.94
CA ARG A 53 -7.50 4.21 13.59
C ARG A 53 -7.52 5.07 12.32
N CYS A 54 -6.58 6.01 12.19
CA CYS A 54 -6.46 6.82 10.97
C CYS A 54 -6.13 5.96 9.74
N LYS A 55 -5.18 5.03 9.86
CA LYS A 55 -4.85 4.09 8.77
C LYS A 55 -6.04 3.22 8.38
N ASN A 56 -6.75 2.65 9.37
CA ASN A 56 -7.96 1.88 9.10
C ASN A 56 -9.03 2.71 8.39
N ARG A 57 -9.18 3.99 8.76
CA ARG A 57 -10.13 4.88 8.10
C ARG A 57 -9.77 5.13 6.64
N ILE A 58 -8.49 5.36 6.34
CA ILE A 58 -8.00 5.57 4.97
C ILE A 58 -8.22 4.29 4.15
N LEU A 59 -7.79 3.14 4.66
CA LEU A 59 -7.97 1.86 3.97
C LEU A 59 -9.44 1.55 3.68
N GLN A 60 -10.36 1.86 4.61
CA GLN A 60 -11.79 1.71 4.36
C GLN A 60 -12.29 2.60 3.22
N ILE A 61 -11.84 3.86 3.17
CA ILE A 61 -12.18 4.78 2.07
C ILE A 61 -11.64 4.25 0.74
N ASP A 62 -10.41 3.76 0.72
CA ASP A 62 -9.79 3.21 -0.50
C ASP A 62 -10.54 1.97 -0.99
N ILE A 63 -10.92 1.07 -0.08
CA ILE A 63 -11.74 -0.10 -0.40
C ILE A 63 -13.08 0.33 -1.00
N ASP A 64 -13.76 1.29 -0.41
CA ASP A 64 -15.05 1.79 -0.91
C ASP A 64 -14.92 2.42 -2.31
N CYS A 65 -13.85 3.19 -2.54
CA CYS A 65 -13.56 3.80 -3.83
C CYS A 65 -13.27 2.74 -4.90
N LEU A 66 -12.38 1.80 -4.62
CA LEU A 66 -12.02 0.72 -5.55
C LEU A 66 -13.21 -0.19 -5.84
N THR A 67 -14.04 -0.47 -4.84
CA THR A 67 -15.25 -1.28 -5.02
C THR A 67 -16.21 -0.61 -6.00
N LYS A 68 -16.44 0.72 -5.85
CA LYS A 68 -17.27 1.48 -6.79
C LYS A 68 -16.67 1.51 -8.19
N GLU A 69 -15.35 1.64 -8.31
CA GLU A 69 -14.67 1.58 -9.60
C GLU A 69 -14.90 0.21 -10.29
N ILE A 70 -14.73 -0.89 -9.55
CA ILE A 70 -15.00 -2.24 -10.06
C ILE A 70 -16.46 -2.38 -10.50
N ASP A 71 -17.41 -1.86 -9.75
CA ASP A 71 -18.84 -1.93 -10.10
C ASP A 71 -19.17 -1.10 -11.36
N LEU A 72 -18.55 0.07 -11.52
CA LEU A 72 -18.67 0.88 -12.74
C LEU A 72 -18.11 0.13 -13.96
N LEU A 73 -16.97 -0.54 -13.80
CA LEU A 73 -16.37 -1.34 -14.87
C LEU A 73 -17.25 -2.54 -15.24
N ARG A 74 -17.80 -3.24 -14.24
CA ARG A 74 -18.71 -4.37 -14.46
C ARG A 74 -20.01 -3.96 -15.13
N THR A 75 -20.59 -2.82 -14.75
CA THR A 75 -21.85 -2.31 -15.33
C THR A 75 -21.69 -1.80 -16.76
N ARG A 76 -20.50 -1.32 -17.14
CA ARG A 76 -20.19 -0.83 -18.51
C ARG A 76 -20.07 -1.96 -19.54
N GLY A 77 -20.07 -3.22 -19.10
CA GLY A 77 -20.17 -4.41 -19.94
C GLY A 77 -18.84 -4.86 -20.59
N PRO A 78 -18.83 -6.01 -21.31
CA PRO A 78 -17.61 -6.63 -21.84
C PRO A 78 -16.90 -5.84 -22.96
N HIS A 79 -17.48 -4.74 -23.44
CA HIS A 79 -16.89 -3.83 -24.42
C HIS A 79 -16.22 -2.60 -23.79
N PHE A 80 -15.98 -2.61 -22.47
CA PHE A 80 -15.16 -1.58 -21.86
C PHE A 80 -13.70 -1.71 -22.30
N ASN A 81 -13.27 -0.82 -23.20
CA ASN A 81 -11.88 -0.71 -23.60
C ASN A 81 -11.21 0.42 -22.79
N PRO A 82 -10.29 0.12 -21.86
CA PRO A 82 -9.61 1.15 -21.06
C PRO A 82 -8.90 2.22 -21.89
N SER A 83 -8.48 1.90 -23.12
CA SER A 83 -7.89 2.86 -24.05
C SER A 83 -8.90 3.86 -24.63
N ALA A 84 -10.19 3.53 -24.68
CA ALA A 84 -11.25 4.42 -25.14
C ALA A 84 -11.62 5.50 -24.10
N ILE A 85 -11.11 5.40 -22.86
CA ILE A 85 -11.25 6.46 -21.85
C ILE A 85 -10.52 7.74 -22.33
N HIS A 86 -9.40 7.59 -23.06
CA HIS A 86 -8.63 8.71 -23.60
C HIS A 86 -9.18 9.27 -24.92
N ASN A 87 -10.05 8.54 -25.63
CA ASN A 87 -10.66 9.01 -26.88
C ASN A 87 -12.06 9.58 -26.63
N PHE A 88 -12.12 10.91 -26.57
CA PHE A 88 -13.35 11.69 -26.39
C PHE A 88 -14.50 11.27 -27.33
N TYR A 89 -14.18 10.94 -28.58
CA TYR A 89 -15.17 10.62 -29.62
C TYR A 89 -15.82 9.23 -29.50
N ASP A 90 -15.22 8.29 -28.79
CA ASP A 90 -15.75 6.93 -28.66
C ASP A 90 -16.87 6.83 -27.61
N ASN A 91 -16.98 7.82 -26.70
CA ASN A 91 -17.94 7.81 -25.60
C ASN A 91 -19.20 8.68 -25.83
N ILE A 92 -19.27 9.42 -26.94
CA ILE A 92 -20.46 10.21 -27.28
C ILE A 92 -21.50 9.28 -27.90
N GLY A 93 -22.43 8.77 -27.08
CA GLY A 93 -23.48 7.82 -27.49
C GLY A 93 -24.50 8.33 -28.52
N PHE A 94 -24.26 9.49 -29.15
CA PHE A 94 -25.11 10.04 -30.19
C PHE A 94 -24.26 10.61 -31.33
N LEU A 95 -23.92 9.75 -32.28
CA LEU A 95 -23.52 10.18 -33.62
C LEU A 95 -24.82 10.31 -34.42
N GLY A 96 -25.35 11.53 -34.51
CA GLY A 96 -26.37 11.86 -35.52
C GLY A 96 -25.93 11.46 -36.94
N PRO A 97 -26.78 11.56 -37.97
CA PRO A 97 -26.53 10.95 -39.28
C PRO A 97 -25.10 11.20 -39.77
N VAL A 98 -24.28 10.16 -39.74
CA VAL A 98 -22.88 10.26 -40.15
C VAL A 98 -22.87 10.58 -41.63
N PRO A 99 -22.24 11.68 -42.09
CA PRO A 99 -22.14 11.97 -43.51
C PRO A 99 -21.42 10.80 -44.21
N PRO A 100 -21.88 10.39 -45.41
CA PRO A 100 -21.37 9.20 -46.06
C PRO A 100 -19.85 9.35 -46.29
N LYS A 101 -19.07 8.37 -45.83
CA LYS A 101 -17.63 8.32 -46.08
C LYS A 101 -17.36 8.41 -47.59
N PRO A 102 -16.53 9.36 -48.06
CA PRO A 102 -16.13 9.39 -49.45
C PRO A 102 -15.29 8.14 -49.74
N LYS A 103 -15.74 7.34 -50.71
CA LYS A 103 -14.96 6.26 -51.28
C LYS A 103 -13.83 6.89 -52.10
N GLY A 104 -12.59 6.73 -51.65
CA GLY A 104 -11.44 7.23 -52.39
C GLY A 104 -10.15 6.95 -51.65
N THR A 105 -9.59 5.77 -51.88
CA THR A 105 -8.15 5.53 -51.73
C THR A 105 -7.39 6.56 -52.58
N ILE A 106 -6.44 7.26 -51.95
CA ILE A 106 -5.11 7.64 -52.44
C ILE A 106 -4.69 8.91 -51.71
N ASN A 107 -3.58 8.76 -50.97
CA ASN A 107 -2.72 9.78 -50.45
C ASN A 107 -2.46 10.87 -51.51
N VAL A 108 -2.35 12.14 -51.09
CA VAL A 108 -1.25 13.06 -51.45
C VAL A 108 -1.59 14.50 -51.02
N ALA A 109 -0.62 15.07 -50.31
CA ALA A 109 -0.22 16.48 -50.21
C ALA A 109 -1.17 17.50 -49.57
N ALA A 110 -0.78 17.88 -48.35
CA ALA A 110 -0.50 19.27 -48.05
C ALA A 110 0.96 19.38 -47.55
N GLU A 111 1.91 19.40 -48.49
CA GLU A 111 3.15 20.17 -48.33
C GLU A 111 2.71 21.65 -48.24
N VAL A 112 3.16 22.50 -47.30
CA VAL A 112 4.52 23.03 -47.21
C VAL A 112 4.78 23.53 -45.78
N ALA A 113 5.69 22.86 -45.08
CA ALA A 113 6.68 23.46 -44.17
C ALA A 113 7.78 22.43 -43.99
N ALA A 114 8.66 22.36 -44.99
CA ALA A 114 9.84 21.54 -44.97
C ALA A 114 10.86 22.10 -43.97
N ALA A 115 11.29 21.26 -43.02
CA ALA A 115 12.68 21.10 -42.61
C ALA A 115 12.79 19.89 -41.65
N GLU A 116 13.65 18.94 -42.01
CA GLU A 116 14.21 17.85 -41.18
C GLU A 116 13.21 16.78 -40.69
N GLU A 117 13.06 15.65 -41.39
CA GLU A 117 13.81 14.40 -41.17
C GLU A 117 13.54 13.71 -39.80
N ASP A 118 12.84 12.57 -39.88
CA ASP A 118 12.93 11.42 -38.97
C ASP A 118 12.56 11.62 -37.49
N GLU A 119 11.28 11.83 -37.18
CA GLU A 119 10.82 11.79 -35.79
C GLU A 119 9.64 10.83 -35.64
N GLY A 120 9.92 9.71 -34.97
CA GLY A 120 8.98 8.63 -34.70
C GLY A 120 7.71 9.06 -33.94
N THR A 121 6.90 8.10 -33.52
CA THR A 121 5.66 8.40 -32.80
C THR A 121 5.98 9.10 -31.46
N GLN A 122 5.49 10.34 -31.29
CA GLN A 122 5.51 11.08 -30.02
C GLN A 122 4.90 10.24 -28.88
N TRP A 123 5.32 10.45 -27.63
CA TRP A 123 4.90 9.62 -26.48
C TRP A 123 4.30 10.44 -25.33
N SER A 124 3.19 9.97 -24.76
CA SER A 124 2.54 10.60 -23.61
C SER A 124 3.25 10.24 -22.29
N CYS A 125 3.59 11.24 -21.48
CA CYS A 125 4.14 11.01 -20.14
C CYS A 125 3.11 10.34 -19.22
N THR A 126 3.49 9.25 -18.56
CA THR A 126 2.62 8.54 -17.61
C THR A 126 2.38 9.30 -16.31
N ALA A 127 3.19 10.33 -16.00
CA ALA A 127 3.05 11.14 -14.79
C ALA A 127 2.22 12.43 -15.00
N CYS A 128 2.41 13.14 -16.12
CA CYS A 128 1.76 14.43 -16.36
C CYS A 128 0.99 14.53 -17.69
N THR A 129 0.89 13.45 -18.46
CA THR A 129 0.17 13.35 -19.76
C THR A 129 0.71 14.20 -20.91
N PHE A 130 1.79 14.96 -20.69
CA PHE A 130 2.43 15.76 -21.74
C PHE A 130 2.93 14.89 -22.90
N LEU A 131 2.71 15.37 -24.13
CA LEU A 131 3.10 14.67 -25.36
C LEU A 131 4.55 15.03 -25.71
N ASN A 132 5.47 14.13 -25.39
CA ASN A 132 6.90 14.35 -25.55
C ASN A 132 7.38 13.97 -26.94
N HIS A 133 8.43 14.66 -27.33
CA HIS A 133 9.21 14.39 -28.51
C HIS A 133 9.80 12.97 -28.52
N PRO A 134 9.86 12.27 -29.67
CA PRO A 134 10.31 10.87 -29.74
C PRO A 134 11.76 10.65 -29.26
N ALA A 135 12.62 11.66 -29.46
CA ALA A 135 14.02 11.64 -29.05
C ALA A 135 14.24 11.80 -27.53
N LEU A 136 13.21 12.23 -26.78
CA LEU A 136 13.33 12.44 -25.34
C LEU A 136 13.11 11.14 -24.57
N ASN A 137 14.03 10.85 -23.64
CA ASN A 137 13.93 9.74 -22.68
C ASN A 137 13.33 10.14 -21.33
N ARG A 138 13.03 11.43 -21.15
CA ARG A 138 12.38 11.99 -19.96
C ARG A 138 11.35 13.04 -20.41
N CYS A 139 10.35 13.26 -19.58
CA CYS A 139 9.34 14.25 -19.90
C CYS A 139 9.91 15.67 -19.83
N GLU A 140 9.66 16.49 -20.85
CA GLU A 140 10.09 17.89 -20.87
C GLU A 140 9.46 18.74 -19.76
N GLN A 141 8.20 18.44 -19.40
CA GLN A 141 7.45 19.23 -18.42
C GLN A 141 7.74 18.85 -16.96
N CYS A 142 8.03 17.58 -16.68
CA CYS A 142 8.12 17.07 -15.30
C CYS A 142 9.33 16.14 -15.04
N GLU A 143 10.22 15.98 -16.02
CA GLU A 143 11.45 15.18 -15.97
C GLU A 143 11.26 13.68 -15.67
N PHE A 144 10.02 13.19 -15.70
CA PHE A 144 9.70 11.79 -15.43
C PHE A 144 10.25 10.85 -16.52
N PRO A 145 10.92 9.73 -16.19
CA PRO A 145 11.51 8.82 -17.19
C PRO A 145 10.47 8.19 -18.12
N ARG A 146 10.84 7.97 -19.39
CA ARG A 146 10.01 7.28 -20.39
C ARG A 146 9.90 5.78 -20.11
N HIS A 147 10.98 5.18 -19.62
CA HIS A 147 11.09 3.76 -19.29
C HIS A 147 11.57 3.64 -17.84
N PHE A 148 11.07 2.64 -17.12
CA PHE A 148 11.54 2.26 -15.78
C PHE A 148 12.72 1.29 -15.88
#